data_AF-A0A022RM15-F1
#
_entry.id   AF-A0A022RM15-F1
#
_cell.length_a   1.000
_cell.length_b   1.000
_cell.length_c   1.000
_cell.angle_alpha   90.00
_cell.angle_beta   90.00
_cell.angle_gamma   90.00
#
_symmetry.space_group_name_H-M   'P 1'
#
loop_
_entity.id
_entity.type
_entity.pdbx_description
1 polymer ?
#
loop_
_entity_poly.entity_id
_entity_poly.type
_entity_poly.pdbx_seq_one_letter_code
_entity_poly.pdbx_strand_id
1 'polypeptide(L)'
;MQLLTIDDVLWSCLESLLSLPNYALRNGVQRNTCKSFFSDTTVTRIFGDLVGSLENAGEVSILPMLRSVRLIMELFHSKEMDLSISSSSGVTVEMMWLLVRSSWILHINCNKRRVAPIAALLSSLLHYSVFGQGHMHESNNVPGPLKWFVEKILEEGTKSPRTIRLAALHLCGLWLAYPNTLKYYIKELKLLTFYGSVAFDEDFEAELAENCDARTEISVLSRSLDPELVDVFINTELYARVSVAVLFSKLADMAGLDESTNRKEESISIIASGKMFLLELLDCVVNDKDLSKELYKKYSAIHRRKVRAWQMICSLSRFVDLSIVEQVTSCLHTSIFVSHFYQRTSDSPEAFHMLDYLTYLTS
;
A
#
# COMPACT_ATOMS: atom_id res chain seq x y z
N MET A 1 -4.41 -36.23 -5.97
CA MET A 1 -4.24 -35.79 -7.38
C MET A 1 -5.56 -35.15 -7.80
N GLN A 2 -5.70 -33.84 -7.63
CA GLN A 2 -6.88 -33.13 -8.15
C GLN A 2 -6.76 -33.08 -9.68
N LEU A 3 -7.79 -33.53 -10.38
CA LEU A 3 -7.88 -33.41 -11.83
C LEU A 3 -8.03 -31.91 -12.15
N LEU A 4 -6.98 -31.31 -12.72
CA LEU A 4 -7.03 -29.95 -13.26
C LEU A 4 -8.08 -29.93 -14.37
N THR A 5 -8.97 -28.96 -14.33
CA THR A 5 -9.90 -28.73 -15.44
C THR A 5 -9.15 -28.14 -16.64
N ILE A 6 -9.73 -28.21 -17.84
CA ILE A 6 -9.15 -27.58 -19.05
C ILE A 6 -8.93 -26.08 -18.81
N ASP A 7 -9.84 -25.45 -18.07
CA ASP A 7 -9.76 -24.04 -17.72
C ASP A 7 -8.59 -23.74 -16.77
N ASP A 8 -8.28 -24.63 -15.81
CA ASP A 8 -7.14 -24.44 -14.91
C ASP A 8 -5.79 -24.46 -15.65
N VAL A 9 -5.68 -25.31 -16.68
CA VAL A 9 -4.47 -25.39 -17.52
C VAL A 9 -4.37 -24.16 -18.43
N LEU A 10 -5.50 -23.64 -18.91
CA LEU A 10 -5.55 -22.47 -19.78
C LEU A 10 -4.90 -21.24 -19.15
N TRP A 11 -5.25 -20.91 -17.91
CA TRP A 11 -4.73 -19.71 -17.24
C TRP A 11 -3.24 -19.80 -16.92
N SER A 12 -2.76 -20.99 -16.56
CA SER A 12 -1.34 -21.26 -16.34
C SER A 12 -0.53 -21.14 -17.64
N CYS A 13 -1.08 -21.63 -18.75
CA CYS A 13 -0.50 -21.46 -20.09
C CYS A 13 -0.46 -19.99 -20.50
N LEU A 14 -1.52 -19.23 -20.20
CA LEU A 14 -1.58 -17.80 -20.49
C LEU A 14 -0.54 -17.02 -19.70
N GLU A 15 -0.40 -17.28 -18.39
CA GLU A 15 0.65 -16.69 -17.56
C GLU A 15 2.05 -16.97 -18.13
N SER A 16 2.30 -18.23 -18.52
CA SER A 16 3.57 -18.64 -19.13
C SER A 16 3.84 -17.92 -20.44
N LEU A 17 2.81 -17.76 -21.28
CA LEU A 17 2.90 -17.05 -22.56
C LEU A 17 3.18 -15.55 -22.36
N LEU A 18 2.49 -14.91 -21.42
CA LEU A 18 2.64 -13.49 -21.12
C LEU A 18 3.98 -13.16 -20.44
N SER A 19 4.62 -14.12 -19.77
CA SER A 19 5.91 -13.95 -19.10
C SER A 19 7.13 -14.15 -20.02
N LEU A 20 6.96 -14.68 -21.23
CA LEU A 20 8.04 -14.87 -22.22
C LEU A 20 8.90 -13.62 -22.47
N PRO A 21 8.34 -12.39 -22.60
CA PRO A 21 9.14 -11.19 -22.78
C PRO A 21 10.11 -10.93 -21.62
N ASN A 22 9.70 -11.24 -20.38
CA ASN A 22 10.52 -11.04 -19.19
C ASN A 22 11.69 -12.05 -19.14
N TYR A 23 11.47 -13.30 -19.58
CA TYR A 23 12.54 -14.29 -19.72
C TYR A 23 13.54 -13.93 -20.82
N ALA A 24 13.06 -13.44 -21.97
CA ALA A 24 13.93 -13.01 -23.07
C ALA A 24 14.84 -11.85 -22.63
N LEU A 25 14.30 -10.88 -21.89
CA LEU A 25 15.06 -9.76 -21.33
C LEU A 25 16.12 -10.23 -20.32
N ARG A 26 15.73 -11.12 -19.38
CA ARG A 26 16.65 -11.66 -18.36
C ARG A 26 17.80 -12.46 -18.97
N ASN A 27 17.58 -13.10 -20.11
CA ASN A 27 18.58 -13.88 -20.83
C ASN A 27 19.48 -13.04 -21.77
N GLY A 28 19.41 -11.70 -21.70
CA GLY A 28 20.30 -10.82 -22.44
C GLY A 28 20.01 -10.71 -23.94
N VAL A 29 18.83 -11.15 -24.40
CA VAL A 29 18.40 -10.98 -25.79
C VAL A 29 18.05 -9.50 -25.99
N GLN A 30 18.93 -8.74 -26.66
CA GLN A 30 18.76 -7.30 -26.84
C GLN A 30 17.43 -6.96 -27.54
N ARG A 31 16.69 -6.02 -26.94
CA ARG A 31 15.40 -5.47 -27.39
C ARG A 31 15.47 -4.62 -28.67
N ASN A 32 16.61 -4.57 -29.37
CA ASN A 32 16.82 -3.64 -30.48
C ASN A 32 16.03 -3.94 -31.76
N THR A 33 15.22 -5.02 -31.80
CA THR A 33 14.48 -5.38 -33.03
C THR A 33 13.17 -6.15 -32.83
N CYS A 34 12.66 -6.32 -31.61
CA CYS A 34 11.39 -7.02 -31.42
C CYS A 34 10.23 -6.02 -31.37
N LYS A 35 9.48 -5.94 -32.48
CA LYS A 35 8.07 -5.55 -32.47
C LYS A 35 7.39 -6.22 -31.27
N SER A 36 6.53 -5.49 -30.56
CA SER A 36 5.79 -6.01 -29.41
C SER A 36 5.26 -7.42 -29.69
N PHE A 37 5.54 -8.38 -28.80
CA PHE A 37 5.12 -9.79 -28.96
C PHE A 37 3.60 -9.94 -29.14
N PHE A 38 2.83 -8.94 -28.70
CA PHE A 38 1.39 -8.86 -28.83
C PHE A 38 0.97 -7.49 -29.38
N SER A 39 0.04 -7.47 -30.33
CA SER A 39 -0.64 -6.24 -30.77
C SER A 39 -1.50 -5.65 -29.64
N ASP A 40 -1.82 -4.37 -29.72
CA ASP A 40 -2.66 -3.68 -28.71
C ASP A 40 -4.04 -4.31 -28.63
N THR A 41 -4.63 -4.63 -29.79
CA THR A 41 -5.92 -5.32 -29.88
C THR A 41 -5.90 -6.68 -29.20
N THR A 42 -4.81 -7.44 -29.33
CA THR A 42 -4.66 -8.73 -28.64
C THR A 42 -4.53 -8.54 -27.14
N VAL A 43 -3.72 -7.60 -26.67
CA VAL A 43 -3.56 -7.35 -25.22
C VAL A 43 -4.88 -6.89 -24.59
N THR A 44 -5.58 -5.94 -25.20
CA THR A 44 -6.88 -5.46 -24.71
C THR A 44 -7.94 -6.55 -24.71
N ARG A 45 -7.94 -7.44 -25.70
CA ARG A 45 -8.87 -8.58 -25.73
C ARG A 45 -8.56 -9.58 -24.62
N ILE A 46 -7.30 -9.97 -24.45
CA ILE A 46 -6.87 -10.87 -23.37
C ILE A 46 -7.24 -10.26 -22.01
N PHE A 47 -7.03 -8.96 -21.83
CA PHE A 47 -7.43 -8.25 -20.62
C PHE A 47 -8.95 -8.36 -20.37
N GLY A 48 -9.76 -8.08 -21.39
CA GLY A 48 -11.22 -8.19 -21.29
C GLY A 48 -11.69 -9.60 -20.93
N ASP A 49 -11.12 -10.62 -21.59
CA ASP A 49 -11.43 -12.04 -21.34
C ASP A 49 -11.02 -12.48 -19.91
N LEU A 50 -9.85 -12.02 -19.43
CA LEU A 50 -9.39 -12.23 -18.05
C LEU A 50 -10.34 -11.59 -17.05
N VAL A 51 -10.61 -10.29 -17.18
CA VAL A 51 -11.46 -9.53 -16.24
C VAL A 51 -12.86 -10.14 -16.17
N GLY A 52 -13.44 -10.50 -17.33
CA GLY A 52 -14.75 -11.15 -17.39
C GLY A 52 -14.80 -12.53 -16.75
N SER A 53 -13.65 -13.20 -16.60
CA SER A 53 -13.55 -14.54 -16.01
C SER A 53 -13.22 -14.52 -14.50
N LEU A 54 -12.69 -13.40 -13.97
CA LEU A 54 -12.19 -13.33 -12.59
C LEU A 54 -13.26 -13.67 -11.54
N GLU A 55 -14.50 -13.21 -11.72
CA GLU A 55 -15.58 -13.39 -10.73
C GLU A 55 -15.92 -14.87 -10.47
N ASN A 56 -15.67 -15.72 -11.47
CA ASN A 56 -16.00 -17.15 -11.45
C ASN A 56 -14.77 -18.05 -11.40
N ALA A 57 -13.59 -17.50 -11.13
CA ALA A 57 -12.34 -18.25 -11.14
C ALA A 57 -12.33 -19.35 -10.06
N GLY A 58 -11.97 -20.57 -10.45
CA GLY A 58 -11.72 -21.66 -9.49
C GLY A 58 -10.44 -21.41 -8.70
N GLU A 59 -10.34 -21.95 -7.48
CA GLU A 59 -9.24 -21.67 -6.53
C GLU A 59 -7.83 -21.83 -7.13
N VAL A 60 -7.63 -22.80 -8.03
CA VAL A 60 -6.34 -23.08 -8.68
C VAL A 60 -6.00 -22.05 -9.76
N SER A 61 -7.01 -21.47 -10.40
CA SER A 61 -6.88 -20.51 -11.49
C SER A 61 -6.63 -19.08 -11.01
N ILE A 62 -7.00 -18.76 -9.77
CA ILE A 62 -6.92 -17.40 -9.21
C ILE A 62 -5.52 -16.79 -9.36
N LEU A 63 -4.51 -17.51 -8.92
CA LEU A 63 -3.15 -16.99 -8.88
C LEU A 63 -2.60 -16.76 -10.31
N PRO A 64 -2.67 -17.71 -11.25
CA PRO A 64 -2.29 -17.48 -12.64
C PRO A 64 -3.05 -16.33 -13.32
N MET A 65 -4.35 -16.18 -13.04
CA MET A 65 -5.14 -15.09 -13.61
C MET A 65 -4.68 -13.72 -13.10
N LEU A 66 -4.46 -13.58 -11.79
CA LEU A 66 -3.97 -12.33 -11.21
C LEU A 66 -2.56 -12.00 -11.74
N ARG A 67 -1.65 -12.97 -11.78
CA ARG A 67 -0.32 -12.79 -12.39
C ARG A 67 -0.40 -12.36 -13.85
N SER A 68 -1.33 -12.94 -14.62
CA SER A 68 -1.58 -12.56 -16.01
C SER A 68 -2.08 -11.12 -16.14
N VAL A 69 -2.97 -10.67 -15.24
CA VAL A 69 -3.39 -9.26 -15.17
C VAL A 69 -2.17 -8.36 -14.94
N ARG A 70 -1.32 -8.67 -13.95
CA ARG A 70 -0.10 -7.90 -13.67
C ARG A 70 0.82 -7.81 -14.90
N LEU A 71 1.07 -8.93 -15.59
CA LEU A 71 1.90 -8.96 -16.81
C LEU A 71 1.29 -8.12 -17.93
N ILE A 72 -0.04 -8.11 -18.07
CA ILE A 72 -0.72 -7.27 -19.05
C ILE A 72 -0.58 -5.78 -18.70
N MET A 73 -0.66 -5.41 -17.42
CA MET A 73 -0.40 -4.04 -16.97
C MET A 73 1.03 -3.59 -17.32
N GLU A 74 2.02 -4.49 -17.21
CA GLU A 74 3.41 -4.24 -17.65
C GLU A 74 3.51 -4.06 -19.18
N LEU A 75 2.74 -4.82 -19.95
CA LEU A 75 2.69 -4.71 -21.42
C LEU A 75 2.07 -3.38 -21.87
N PHE A 76 0.98 -2.93 -21.23
CA PHE A 76 0.41 -1.61 -21.49
C PHE A 76 1.41 -0.50 -21.17
N HIS A 77 2.09 -0.58 -20.03
CA HIS A 77 3.07 0.41 -19.62
C HIS A 77 4.30 0.47 -20.55
N SER A 78 4.82 -0.68 -20.97
CA SER A 78 5.98 -0.75 -21.86
C SER A 78 5.70 -0.06 -23.21
N LYS A 79 4.47 -0.16 -23.70
CA LYS A 79 4.04 0.44 -24.97
C LYS A 79 3.82 1.95 -24.88
N GLU A 80 3.38 2.44 -23.73
CA GLU A 80 3.23 3.88 -23.47
C GLU A 80 4.58 4.63 -23.51
N MET A 81 5.66 3.96 -23.11
CA MET A 81 7.02 4.51 -23.14
C MET A 81 7.67 4.52 -24.54
N ASP A 82 7.17 3.70 -25.47
CA ASP A 82 7.62 3.66 -26.87
C ASP A 82 6.91 4.77 -27.69
N LEU A 83 7.36 6.01 -27.53
CA LEU A 83 6.82 7.28 -28.08
C LEU A 83 6.70 7.41 -29.63
N SER A 84 6.64 6.31 -30.39
CA SER A 84 6.52 6.32 -31.86
C SER A 84 5.21 5.76 -32.41
N ILE A 85 4.29 5.22 -31.60
CA ILE A 85 3.06 4.58 -32.08
C ILE A 85 1.83 5.00 -31.24
N SER A 86 1.03 5.93 -31.81
CA SER A 86 -0.38 6.27 -31.53
C SER A 86 -0.86 6.58 -30.10
N SER A 87 -1.71 7.62 -30.02
CA SER A 87 -2.24 8.26 -28.81
C SER A 87 -3.41 7.54 -28.10
N SER A 88 -3.45 6.21 -28.05
CA SER A 88 -4.60 5.49 -27.45
C SER A 88 -4.34 4.14 -26.77
N SER A 89 -3.12 3.81 -26.30
CA SER A 89 -2.78 2.46 -25.82
C SER A 89 -2.62 2.29 -24.30
N GLY A 90 -2.98 3.30 -23.50
CA GLY A 90 -2.93 3.24 -22.04
C GLY A 90 -4.13 2.54 -21.41
N VAL A 91 -3.99 2.14 -20.14
CA VAL A 91 -5.09 1.57 -19.36
C VAL A 91 -6.10 2.67 -19.02
N THR A 92 -7.36 2.52 -19.43
CA THR A 92 -8.40 3.54 -19.14
C THR A 92 -9.03 3.38 -17.76
N VAL A 93 -9.71 4.43 -17.28
CA VAL A 93 -10.44 4.42 -16.01
C VAL A 93 -11.55 3.37 -16.01
N GLU A 94 -12.24 3.19 -17.14
CA GLU A 94 -13.30 2.20 -17.31
C GLU A 94 -12.74 0.77 -17.23
N MET A 95 -11.60 0.52 -17.87
CA MET A 95 -10.89 -0.76 -17.77
C MET A 95 -10.51 -1.06 -16.32
N MET A 96 -9.99 -0.07 -15.59
CA MET A 96 -9.66 -0.22 -14.17
C MET A 96 -10.90 -0.46 -13.30
N TRP A 97 -12.03 0.21 -13.58
CA TRP A 97 -13.28 -0.03 -12.85
C TRP A 97 -13.78 -1.45 -12.99
N LEU A 98 -13.75 -2.01 -14.20
CA LEU A 98 -14.13 -3.40 -14.44
C LEU A 98 -13.19 -4.34 -13.67
N LEU A 99 -11.89 -4.11 -13.78
CA LEU A 99 -10.89 -4.93 -13.11
C LEU A 99 -11.04 -4.92 -11.59
N VAL A 100 -11.15 -3.75 -10.94
CA VAL A 100 -11.25 -3.68 -9.46
C VAL A 100 -12.55 -4.28 -8.95
N ARG A 101 -13.67 -4.16 -9.69
CA ARG A 101 -14.96 -4.73 -9.28
C ARG A 101 -14.97 -6.24 -9.37
N SER A 102 -14.55 -6.79 -10.52
CA SER A 102 -14.52 -8.25 -10.72
C SER A 102 -13.52 -8.92 -9.79
N SER A 103 -12.35 -8.29 -9.57
CA SER A 103 -11.35 -8.79 -8.62
C SER A 103 -11.79 -8.68 -7.16
N TRP A 104 -12.61 -7.68 -6.81
CA TRP A 104 -13.17 -7.55 -5.47
C TRP A 104 -14.19 -8.66 -5.17
N ILE A 105 -15.07 -8.96 -6.14
CA ILE A 105 -16.01 -10.08 -6.04
C ILE A 105 -15.25 -11.40 -5.86
N LEU A 106 -14.22 -11.63 -6.68
CA LEU A 106 -13.31 -12.77 -6.53
C LEU A 106 -12.72 -12.84 -5.11
N HIS A 107 -12.16 -11.74 -4.61
CA HIS A 107 -11.54 -11.68 -3.28
C HIS A 107 -12.51 -12.02 -2.15
N ILE A 108 -13.74 -11.51 -2.19
CA ILE A 108 -14.76 -11.80 -1.18
C ILE A 108 -15.18 -13.27 -1.20
N ASN A 109 -15.30 -13.86 -2.40
CA ASN A 109 -15.75 -15.24 -2.57
C ASN A 109 -14.65 -16.27 -2.28
N CYS A 110 -13.40 -15.85 -2.11
CA CYS A 110 -12.28 -16.73 -1.76
C CYS A 110 -12.41 -17.25 -0.32
N ASN A 111 -12.75 -18.53 -0.16
CA ASN A 111 -12.90 -19.18 1.14
C ASN A 111 -11.58 -19.25 1.95
N LYS A 112 -10.44 -19.37 1.26
CA LYS A 112 -9.11 -19.43 1.89
C LYS A 112 -8.28 -18.20 1.50
N ARG A 113 -8.16 -17.28 2.44
CA ARG A 113 -7.36 -16.05 2.34
C ARG A 113 -5.87 -16.34 2.48
N ARG A 114 -5.34 -17.08 1.50
CA ARG A 114 -3.91 -17.40 1.39
C ARG A 114 -3.10 -16.16 1.06
N VAL A 115 -1.84 -16.16 1.47
CA VAL A 115 -0.90 -15.05 1.28
C VAL A 115 -0.68 -14.75 -0.20
N ALA A 116 -0.38 -15.78 -1.01
CA ALA A 116 -0.09 -15.62 -2.44
C ALA A 116 -1.23 -14.94 -3.22
N PRO A 117 -2.50 -15.40 -3.16
CA PRO A 117 -3.61 -14.75 -3.87
C PRO A 117 -3.85 -13.30 -3.44
N ILE A 118 -3.74 -12.97 -2.14
CA ILE A 118 -3.90 -11.57 -1.68
C ILE A 118 -2.76 -10.71 -2.20
N ALA A 119 -1.52 -11.21 -2.15
CA ALA A 119 -0.37 -10.46 -2.64
C ALA A 119 -0.42 -10.27 -4.17
N ALA A 120 -0.79 -11.30 -4.92
CA ALA A 120 -1.02 -11.19 -6.35
C ALA A 120 -2.14 -10.18 -6.65
N LEU A 121 -3.25 -10.20 -5.91
CA LEU A 121 -4.36 -9.25 -6.06
C LEU A 121 -3.90 -7.81 -5.88
N LEU A 122 -3.19 -7.51 -4.78
CA LEU A 122 -2.69 -6.18 -4.46
C LEU A 122 -1.74 -5.67 -5.55
N SER A 123 -0.74 -6.47 -5.93
CA SER A 123 0.25 -6.07 -6.95
C SER A 123 -0.34 -5.94 -8.36
N SER A 124 -1.41 -6.67 -8.67
CA SER A 124 -2.07 -6.62 -9.98
C SER A 124 -2.98 -5.40 -10.10
N LEU A 125 -3.75 -5.08 -9.07
CA LEU A 125 -4.70 -3.98 -9.07
C LEU A 125 -4.05 -2.63 -8.78
N LEU A 126 -3.16 -2.60 -7.80
CA LEU A 126 -2.40 -1.41 -7.42
C LEU A 126 -1.06 -1.44 -8.15
N HIS A 127 -1.12 -1.52 -9.48
CA HIS A 127 0.06 -1.60 -10.32
C HIS A 127 0.73 -0.22 -10.47
N TYR A 128 2.06 -0.18 -10.39
CA TYR A 128 2.84 1.07 -10.40
C TYR A 128 2.56 1.94 -11.65
N SER A 129 2.31 1.32 -12.80
CA SER A 129 2.08 2.04 -14.07
C SER A 129 0.85 2.96 -14.05
N VAL A 130 -0.15 2.66 -13.23
CA VAL A 130 -1.39 3.44 -13.11
C VAL A 130 -1.50 4.15 -11.76
N PHE A 131 -0.76 3.70 -10.74
CA PHE A 131 -0.87 4.26 -9.39
C PHE A 131 -0.42 5.71 -9.30
N GLY A 132 0.48 6.20 -10.17
CA GLY A 132 0.85 7.62 -10.18
C GLY A 132 -0.24 8.56 -10.74
N GLN A 133 -1.32 8.02 -11.34
CA GLN A 133 -2.27 8.80 -12.12
C GLN A 133 -3.41 9.33 -11.24
N GLY A 134 -3.51 10.66 -11.08
CA GLY A 134 -4.47 11.30 -10.16
C GLY A 134 -5.94 10.88 -10.36
N HIS A 135 -6.38 10.72 -11.61
CA HIS A 135 -7.75 10.35 -11.95
C HIS A 135 -8.11 8.90 -11.54
N MET A 136 -7.12 8.06 -11.23
CA MET A 136 -7.32 6.72 -10.68
C MET A 136 -7.70 6.74 -9.21
N HIS A 137 -7.44 7.86 -8.52
CA HIS A 137 -7.74 8.07 -7.10
C HIS A 137 -8.96 8.95 -6.88
N GLU A 138 -9.15 9.97 -7.71
CA GLU A 138 -10.27 10.88 -7.60
C GLU A 138 -10.69 11.41 -8.98
N SER A 139 -11.97 11.32 -9.28
CA SER A 139 -12.56 11.90 -10.48
C SER A 139 -13.90 12.55 -10.10
N ASN A 140 -14.08 13.82 -10.43
CA ASN A 140 -15.28 14.59 -10.10
C ASN A 140 -15.65 14.57 -8.60
N ASN A 141 -14.66 14.68 -7.70
CA ASN A 141 -14.82 14.59 -6.24
C ASN A 141 -15.40 13.25 -5.73
N VAL A 142 -15.31 12.20 -6.54
CA VAL A 142 -15.71 10.83 -6.17
C VAL A 142 -14.47 9.93 -6.20
N PRO A 143 -14.38 8.93 -5.31
CA PRO A 143 -13.31 7.93 -5.36
C PRO A 143 -13.16 7.33 -6.77
N GLY A 144 -11.94 7.41 -7.30
CA GLY A 144 -11.54 6.66 -8.49
C GLY A 144 -11.39 5.16 -8.19
N PRO A 145 -11.13 4.33 -9.22
CA PRO A 145 -11.11 2.87 -9.08
C PRO A 145 -10.08 2.37 -8.05
N LEU A 146 -8.88 2.96 -8.00
CA LEU A 146 -7.85 2.56 -7.06
C LEU A 146 -8.16 3.03 -5.64
N LYS A 147 -8.65 4.26 -5.48
CA LYS A 147 -9.08 4.77 -4.17
C LYS A 147 -10.20 3.93 -3.58
N TRP A 148 -11.22 3.61 -4.38
CA TRP A 148 -12.32 2.74 -3.98
C TRP A 148 -11.83 1.35 -3.55
N PHE A 149 -10.91 0.74 -4.32
CA PHE A 149 -10.35 -0.56 -3.97
C PHE A 149 -9.54 -0.50 -2.67
N VAL A 150 -8.73 0.53 -2.48
CA VAL A 150 -7.94 0.73 -1.25
C VAL A 150 -8.85 0.89 -0.02
N GLU A 151 -9.92 1.68 -0.13
CA GLU A 151 -10.93 1.81 0.95
C GLU A 151 -11.50 0.44 1.32
N LYS A 152 -11.86 -0.36 0.31
CA LYS A 152 -12.46 -1.68 0.49
C LYS A 152 -11.49 -2.69 1.12
N ILE A 153 -10.27 -2.78 0.62
CA ILE A 153 -9.29 -3.76 1.11
C ILE A 153 -8.80 -3.42 2.53
N LEU A 154 -8.70 -2.14 2.89
CA LEU A 154 -8.34 -1.73 4.25
C LEU A 154 -9.49 -1.92 5.23
N GLU A 155 -10.74 -1.67 4.81
CA GLU A 155 -11.93 -1.98 5.60
C GLU A 155 -11.99 -3.49 5.94
N GLU A 156 -11.76 -4.35 4.94
CA GLU A 156 -11.64 -5.81 5.13
C GLU A 156 -10.47 -6.16 6.05
N GLY A 157 -9.31 -5.55 5.83
CA GLY A 157 -8.10 -5.76 6.61
C GLY A 157 -8.25 -5.47 8.11
N THR A 158 -9.21 -4.64 8.52
CA THR A 158 -9.53 -4.45 9.95
C THR A 158 -9.95 -5.75 10.65
N LYS A 159 -10.48 -6.73 9.89
CA LYS A 159 -10.91 -8.04 10.35
C LYS A 159 -9.92 -9.15 10.00
N SER A 160 -8.93 -8.85 9.17
CA SER A 160 -7.94 -9.79 8.64
C SER A 160 -6.52 -9.25 8.84
N PRO A 161 -5.81 -9.65 9.92
CA PRO A 161 -4.43 -9.25 10.15
C PRO A 161 -3.51 -9.55 8.96
N ARG A 162 -3.78 -10.64 8.25
CA ARG A 162 -3.10 -11.01 7.02
C ARG A 162 -3.27 -9.97 5.92
N THR A 163 -4.52 -9.63 5.60
CA THR A 163 -4.82 -8.70 4.50
C THR A 163 -4.23 -7.33 4.77
N ILE A 164 -4.41 -6.80 5.99
CA ILE A 164 -3.94 -5.45 6.28
C ILE A 164 -2.41 -5.35 6.30
N ARG A 165 -1.70 -6.40 6.69
CA ARG A 165 -0.24 -6.43 6.60
C ARG A 165 0.22 -6.37 5.14
N LEU A 166 -0.33 -7.22 4.28
CA LEU A 166 0.02 -7.22 2.85
C LEU A 166 -0.38 -5.91 2.16
N ALA A 167 -1.54 -5.34 2.52
CA ALA A 167 -1.98 -4.06 2.01
C ALA A 167 -1.06 -2.91 2.48
N ALA A 168 -0.68 -2.89 3.76
CA ALA A 168 0.23 -1.89 4.30
C ALA A 168 1.63 -1.98 3.68
N LEU A 169 2.14 -3.20 3.45
CA LEU A 169 3.37 -3.46 2.69
C LEU A 169 3.24 -2.74 1.35
N HIS A 170 2.34 -3.21 0.49
CA HIS A 170 2.27 -2.71 -0.88
C HIS A 170 1.99 -1.21 -0.99
N LEU A 171 1.03 -0.70 -0.21
CA LEU A 171 0.61 0.70 -0.28
C LEU A 171 1.70 1.65 0.20
N CYS A 172 2.43 1.32 1.28
CA CYS A 172 3.52 2.20 1.73
C CYS A 172 4.64 2.27 0.69
N GLY A 173 4.93 1.17 -0.01
CA GLY A 173 5.90 1.19 -1.11
C GLY A 173 5.43 2.04 -2.29
N LEU A 174 4.16 1.95 -2.65
CA LEU A 174 3.57 2.77 -3.71
C LEU A 174 3.47 4.25 -3.35
N TRP A 175 3.09 4.58 -2.12
CA TRP A 175 3.06 5.97 -1.65
C TRP A 175 4.45 6.58 -1.54
N LEU A 176 5.48 5.77 -1.26
CA LEU A 176 6.87 6.21 -1.31
C LEU A 176 7.30 6.49 -2.77
N ALA A 177 6.91 5.64 -3.71
CA ALA A 177 7.22 5.79 -5.13
C ALA A 177 6.41 6.90 -5.83
N TYR A 178 5.21 7.20 -5.32
CA TYR A 178 4.29 8.20 -5.87
C TYR A 178 3.71 9.12 -4.77
N PRO A 179 4.53 9.96 -4.13
CA PRO A 179 4.11 10.74 -2.97
C PRO A 179 2.95 11.69 -3.23
N ASN A 180 2.81 12.17 -4.47
CA ASN A 180 1.70 13.05 -4.90
C ASN A 180 0.31 12.45 -4.69
N THR A 181 0.21 11.14 -4.51
CA THR A 181 -1.04 10.42 -4.29
C THR A 181 -1.47 10.42 -2.81
N LEU A 182 -0.57 10.69 -1.87
CA LEU A 182 -0.83 10.62 -0.42
C LEU A 182 -2.00 11.49 0.03
N LYS A 183 -2.19 12.64 -0.61
CA LYS A 183 -3.31 13.56 -0.31
C LYS A 183 -4.68 12.87 -0.42
N TYR A 184 -4.82 11.84 -1.25
CA TYR A 184 -6.07 11.08 -1.38
C TYR A 184 -6.28 10.07 -0.24
N TYR A 185 -5.27 9.81 0.58
CA TYR A 185 -5.22 8.65 1.49
C TYR A 185 -5.05 8.99 2.97
N ILE A 186 -5.31 10.23 3.38
CA ILE A 186 -5.17 10.69 4.78
C ILE A 186 -5.98 9.82 5.75
N LYS A 187 -7.21 9.43 5.38
CA LYS A 187 -8.07 8.57 6.22
C LYS A 187 -7.51 7.16 6.37
N GLU A 188 -6.92 6.62 5.31
CA GLU A 188 -6.34 5.28 5.26
C GLU A 188 -5.02 5.22 6.02
N LEU A 189 -4.17 6.24 5.88
CA LEU A 189 -2.95 6.39 6.68
C LEU A 189 -3.28 6.46 8.17
N LYS A 190 -4.36 7.17 8.52
CA LYS A 190 -4.89 7.21 9.89
C LYS A 190 -5.34 5.83 10.37
N LEU A 191 -6.08 5.08 9.54
CA LEU A 191 -6.50 3.72 9.85
C LEU A 191 -5.30 2.81 10.12
N LEU A 192 -4.30 2.81 9.23
CA LEU A 192 -3.08 2.01 9.37
C LEU A 192 -2.26 2.39 10.61
N THR A 193 -2.20 3.68 10.94
CA THR A 193 -1.52 4.20 12.14
C THR A 193 -2.17 3.72 13.43
N PHE A 194 -3.50 3.74 13.49
CA PHE A 194 -4.24 3.28 14.66
C PHE A 194 -4.42 1.77 14.72
N TYR A 195 -4.12 1.07 13.63
CA TYR A 195 -4.20 -0.37 13.60
C TYR A 195 -3.33 -1.01 14.67
N GLY A 196 -3.85 -2.11 15.20
CA GLY A 196 -3.10 -3.03 16.03
C GLY A 196 -4.05 -4.09 16.49
N SER A 197 -3.86 -5.27 15.90
CA SER A 197 -4.59 -6.49 16.23
C SER A 197 -4.26 -6.92 17.66
N VAL A 198 -5.15 -7.71 18.27
CA VAL A 198 -4.80 -8.56 19.43
C VAL A 198 -4.48 -9.98 18.96
N ALA A 199 -4.85 -10.31 17.71
CA ALA A 199 -4.63 -11.60 17.09
C ALA A 199 -3.36 -11.55 16.22
N PHE A 200 -2.37 -12.34 16.63
CA PHE A 200 -1.21 -12.70 15.81
C PHE A 200 -1.65 -13.73 14.77
N ASP A 201 -1.12 -13.64 13.55
CA ASP A 201 -1.42 -14.63 12.48
C ASP A 201 -0.31 -15.67 12.52
N GLU A 202 -0.47 -16.68 13.37
CA GLU A 202 0.52 -17.76 13.56
C GLU A 202 0.79 -18.53 12.26
N ASP A 203 -0.23 -18.64 11.40
CA ASP A 203 -0.16 -19.38 10.15
C ASP A 203 0.54 -18.60 9.02
N PHE A 204 0.77 -17.30 9.17
CA PHE A 204 1.39 -16.48 8.13
C PHE A 204 2.83 -16.95 7.84
N GLU A 205 3.62 -17.14 8.90
CA GLU A 205 5.01 -17.57 8.79
C GLU A 205 5.15 -19.00 8.29
N ALA A 206 4.29 -19.89 8.77
CA ALA A 206 4.24 -21.26 8.27
C ALA A 206 3.94 -21.28 6.76
N GLU A 207 2.97 -20.48 6.31
CA GLU A 207 2.66 -20.36 4.89
C GLU A 207 3.85 -19.82 4.08
N LEU A 208 4.60 -18.84 4.60
CA LEU A 208 5.80 -18.34 3.93
C LEU A 208 6.94 -19.34 3.88
N ALA A 209 7.14 -20.14 4.93
CA ALA A 209 8.17 -21.17 4.95
C ALA A 209 7.87 -22.29 3.94
N GLU A 210 6.60 -22.69 3.83
CA GLU A 210 6.18 -23.88 3.06
C GLU A 210 5.78 -23.56 1.61
N ASN A 211 5.30 -22.34 1.32
CA ASN A 211 4.72 -22.00 0.02
C ASN A 211 5.64 -21.11 -0.83
N CYS A 212 6.16 -21.67 -1.92
CA CYS A 212 7.03 -20.96 -2.86
C CYS A 212 6.32 -19.79 -3.57
N ASP A 213 5.03 -19.93 -3.90
CA ASP A 213 4.26 -18.85 -4.49
C ASP A 213 4.08 -17.70 -3.51
N ALA A 214 3.83 -17.99 -2.23
CA ALA A 214 3.66 -16.95 -1.21
C ALA A 214 4.93 -16.09 -1.08
N ARG A 215 6.11 -16.73 -1.00
CA ARG A 215 7.40 -16.00 -0.99
C ARG A 215 7.61 -15.16 -2.24
N THR A 216 7.31 -15.74 -3.40
CA THR A 216 7.47 -15.05 -4.68
C THR A 216 6.58 -13.81 -4.74
N GLU A 217 5.31 -13.94 -4.37
CA GLU A 217 4.38 -12.81 -4.41
C GLU A 217 4.70 -11.73 -3.37
N ILE A 218 5.17 -12.10 -2.16
CA ILE A 218 5.66 -11.10 -1.20
C ILE A 218 6.89 -10.36 -1.72
N SER A 219 7.81 -11.04 -2.40
CA SER A 219 8.99 -10.38 -2.98
C SER A 219 8.60 -9.34 -4.03
N VAL A 220 7.51 -9.58 -4.77
CA VAL A 220 6.97 -8.61 -5.73
C VAL A 220 6.37 -7.40 -5.01
N LEU A 221 5.60 -7.60 -3.94
CA LEU A 221 5.03 -6.50 -3.15
C LEU A 221 6.09 -5.63 -2.46
N SER A 222 7.15 -6.24 -1.96
CA SER A 222 8.19 -5.57 -1.16
C SER A 222 9.23 -4.84 -1.99
N ARG A 223 9.22 -4.98 -3.32
CA ARG A 223 10.24 -4.45 -4.23
C ARG A 223 10.48 -2.93 -4.12
N SER A 224 9.48 -2.16 -3.68
CA SER A 224 9.54 -0.70 -3.53
C SER A 224 9.81 -0.21 -2.10
N LEU A 225 9.98 -1.12 -1.12
CA LEU A 225 10.18 -0.79 0.29
C LEU A 225 11.60 -1.05 0.76
N ASP A 226 11.88 -0.57 1.96
CA ASP A 226 13.10 -0.91 2.67
C ASP A 226 13.19 -2.42 2.95
N PRO A 227 14.21 -3.12 2.43
CA PRO A 227 14.39 -4.54 2.72
C PRO A 227 14.48 -4.83 4.22
N GLU A 228 15.15 -3.96 4.99
CA GLU A 228 15.33 -4.16 6.43
C GLU A 228 14.00 -4.08 7.18
N LEU A 229 13.09 -3.21 6.74
CA LEU A 229 11.77 -3.06 7.36
C LEU A 229 10.85 -4.24 7.05
N VAL A 230 10.92 -4.73 5.81
CA VAL A 230 10.13 -5.87 5.35
C VAL A 230 10.54 -7.10 6.15
N ASP A 231 11.83 -7.36 6.30
CA ASP A 231 12.32 -8.54 7.01
C ASP A 231 12.03 -8.50 8.51
N VAL A 232 12.17 -7.33 9.16
CA VAL A 232 12.00 -7.24 10.63
C VAL A 232 10.53 -7.23 11.04
N PHE A 233 9.66 -6.56 10.27
CA PHE A 233 8.34 -6.24 10.77
C PHE A 233 7.19 -6.97 10.08
N ILE A 234 7.37 -7.62 8.92
CA ILE A 234 6.24 -8.17 8.14
C ILE A 234 5.34 -9.12 8.95
N ASN A 235 5.89 -9.77 9.97
CA ASN A 235 5.17 -10.71 10.84
C ASN A 235 4.62 -10.10 12.11
N THR A 236 4.90 -8.83 12.37
CA THR A 236 4.47 -8.19 13.61
C THR A 236 3.05 -7.65 13.47
N GLU A 237 2.30 -7.63 14.57
CA GLU A 237 1.05 -6.86 14.65
C GLU A 237 1.26 -5.34 14.53
N LEU A 238 2.52 -4.91 14.65
CA LEU A 238 2.94 -3.52 14.55
C LEU A 238 3.24 -3.12 13.10
N TYR A 239 3.26 -4.08 12.18
CA TYR A 239 3.75 -3.86 10.83
C TYR A 239 3.11 -2.65 10.16
N ALA A 240 1.77 -2.61 10.11
CA ALA A 240 1.03 -1.54 9.44
C ALA A 240 1.41 -0.14 9.93
N ARG A 241 1.53 0.06 11.25
CA ARG A 241 1.90 1.37 11.82
C ARG A 241 3.39 1.69 11.60
N VAL A 242 4.26 0.69 11.66
CA VAL A 242 5.70 0.85 11.42
C VAL A 242 5.96 1.20 9.96
N SER A 243 5.26 0.56 9.01
CA SER A 243 5.31 0.90 7.58
C SER A 243 4.96 2.36 7.33
N VAL A 244 3.91 2.88 7.97
CA VAL A 244 3.53 4.31 7.85
C VAL A 244 4.59 5.22 8.45
N ALA A 245 5.16 4.88 9.61
CA ALA A 245 6.19 5.69 10.25
C ALA A 245 7.45 5.77 9.38
N VAL A 246 7.87 4.65 8.79
CA VAL A 246 9.04 4.59 7.91
C VAL A 246 8.78 5.25 6.58
N LEU A 247 7.57 5.12 6.02
CA LEU A 247 7.15 5.92 4.86
C LEU A 247 7.39 7.41 5.12
N PHE A 248 6.86 7.97 6.21
CA PHE A 248 7.03 9.40 6.50
C PHE A 248 8.45 9.79 6.87
N SER A 249 9.23 8.91 7.50
CA SER A 249 10.66 9.14 7.73
C SER A 249 11.41 9.29 6.39
N LYS A 250 11.22 8.34 5.47
CA LYS A 250 11.88 8.39 4.15
C LYS A 250 11.42 9.57 3.31
N LEU A 251 10.13 9.91 3.36
CA LEU A 251 9.61 11.11 2.70
C LEU A 251 10.22 12.39 3.26
N ALA A 252 10.45 12.47 4.57
CA ALA A 252 11.13 13.62 5.17
C ALA A 252 12.60 13.71 4.73
N ASP A 253 13.28 12.58 4.53
CA ASP A 253 14.64 12.55 3.95
C ASP A 253 14.63 13.02 2.50
N MET A 254 13.66 12.58 1.70
CA MET A 254 13.49 13.01 0.31
C MET A 254 13.18 14.50 0.19
N ALA A 255 12.34 15.04 1.07
CA ALA A 255 11.97 16.46 1.05
C ALA A 255 13.14 17.38 1.41
N GLY A 256 14.10 16.90 2.22
CA GLY A 256 15.28 17.65 2.66
C GLY A 256 16.43 17.69 1.64
N LEU A 257 16.38 16.90 0.57
CA LEU A 257 17.41 16.85 -0.47
C LEU A 257 17.02 17.78 -1.64
N ASP A 258 17.79 18.86 -1.88
CA ASP A 258 17.50 19.86 -2.94
C ASP A 258 18.42 19.73 -4.18
N GLU A 259 17.98 20.36 -5.29
CA GLU A 259 18.71 20.82 -6.50
C GLU A 259 18.18 20.42 -7.91
N SER A 260 16.92 19.96 -8.07
CA SER A 260 16.34 19.91 -9.44
C SER A 260 14.87 20.29 -9.50
N THR A 261 14.44 20.95 -10.59
CA THR A 261 13.09 21.52 -10.74
C THR A 261 11.96 20.50 -10.57
N ASN A 262 12.08 19.28 -11.13
CA ASN A 262 11.09 18.22 -10.92
C ASN A 262 11.01 17.75 -9.46
N ARG A 263 12.16 17.67 -8.76
CA ARG A 263 12.19 17.32 -7.32
C ARG A 263 11.55 18.40 -6.45
N LYS A 264 11.45 19.65 -6.91
CA LYS A 264 10.80 20.73 -6.15
C LYS A 264 9.29 20.54 -6.05
N GLU A 265 8.60 20.22 -7.16
CA GLU A 265 7.15 19.98 -7.13
C GLU A 265 6.80 18.77 -6.27
N GLU A 266 7.58 17.69 -6.41
CA GLU A 266 7.44 16.49 -5.59
C GLU A 266 7.70 16.79 -4.10
N SER A 267 8.79 17.49 -3.76
CA SER A 267 9.10 17.90 -2.38
C SER A 267 7.99 18.77 -1.78
N ILE A 268 7.43 19.72 -2.54
CA ILE A 268 6.28 20.54 -2.09
C ILE A 268 5.08 19.66 -1.75
N SER A 269 4.77 18.69 -2.61
CA SER A 269 3.67 17.75 -2.42
C SER A 269 3.89 16.84 -1.20
N ILE A 270 5.11 16.34 -1.03
CA ILE A 270 5.52 15.54 0.13
C ILE A 270 5.31 16.35 1.42
N ILE A 271 5.82 17.59 1.46
CA ILE A 271 5.69 18.48 2.61
C ILE A 271 4.22 18.74 2.89
N ALA A 272 3.42 19.06 1.86
CA ALA A 272 1.99 19.29 2.01
C ALA A 272 1.27 18.06 2.58
N SER A 273 1.55 16.85 2.07
CA SER A 273 0.96 15.61 2.56
C SER A 273 1.38 15.28 3.99
N GLY A 274 2.65 15.49 4.35
CA GLY A 274 3.13 15.34 5.73
C GLY A 274 2.43 16.28 6.70
N LYS A 275 2.28 17.55 6.32
CA LYS A 275 1.52 18.54 7.11
C LYS A 275 0.05 18.17 7.26
N MET A 276 -0.62 17.80 6.15
CA MET A 276 -2.03 17.39 6.19
C MET A 276 -2.24 16.21 7.13
N PHE A 277 -1.36 15.20 7.08
CA PHE A 277 -1.49 14.04 7.94
C PHE A 277 -1.19 14.34 9.41
N LEU A 278 -0.17 15.17 9.68
CA LEU A 278 0.13 15.64 11.04
C LEU A 278 -1.05 16.38 11.65
N LEU A 279 -1.64 17.32 10.91
CA LEU A 279 -2.78 18.10 11.38
C LEU A 279 -4.02 17.24 11.60
N GLU A 280 -4.28 16.25 10.75
CA GLU A 280 -5.35 15.26 10.95
C GLU A 280 -5.17 14.47 12.25
N LEU A 281 -3.93 14.04 12.57
CA LEU A 281 -3.66 13.31 13.80
C LEU A 281 -3.80 14.20 15.04
N LEU A 282 -3.33 15.44 14.97
CA LEU A 282 -3.50 16.43 16.04
C LEU A 282 -4.97 16.74 16.29
N ASP A 283 -5.76 16.95 15.23
CA ASP A 283 -7.20 17.12 15.33
C ASP A 283 -7.86 15.91 16.00
N CYS A 284 -7.46 14.68 15.61
CA CYS A 284 -7.96 13.47 16.26
C CYS A 284 -7.61 13.43 17.75
N VAL A 285 -6.39 13.80 18.17
CA VAL A 285 -6.03 13.78 19.60
C VAL A 285 -6.83 14.81 20.41
N VAL A 286 -7.15 15.97 19.81
CA VAL A 286 -7.88 17.05 20.47
C VAL A 286 -9.38 16.78 20.50
N ASN A 287 -9.97 16.33 19.39
CA ASN A 287 -11.42 16.36 19.16
C ASN A 287 -12.08 14.97 19.13
N ASP A 288 -11.34 13.87 18.94
CA ASP A 288 -11.95 12.53 18.90
C ASP A 288 -12.50 12.13 20.28
N LYS A 289 -13.72 11.58 20.29
CA LYS A 289 -14.43 11.24 21.53
C LYS A 289 -13.70 10.22 22.41
N ASP A 290 -12.83 9.38 21.83
CA ASP A 290 -12.06 8.39 22.59
C ASP A 290 -10.66 8.90 22.92
N LEU A 291 -9.98 9.55 21.97
CA LEU A 291 -8.61 10.03 22.17
C LEU A 291 -8.53 11.30 23.03
N SER A 292 -9.57 12.12 23.07
CA SER A 292 -9.62 13.33 23.92
C SER A 292 -9.96 13.03 25.39
N LYS A 293 -10.41 11.81 25.72
CA LYS A 293 -10.79 11.45 27.10
C LYS A 293 -9.63 11.64 28.08
N GLU A 294 -9.83 12.44 29.11
CA GLU A 294 -8.85 12.67 30.18
C GLU A 294 -8.53 11.37 30.93
N LEU A 295 -9.57 10.63 31.32
CA LEU A 295 -9.44 9.39 32.07
C LEU A 295 -9.55 8.16 31.15
N TYR A 296 -8.55 7.30 31.22
CA TYR A 296 -8.54 6.00 30.56
C TYR A 296 -7.74 4.99 31.37
N LYS A 297 -8.05 3.70 31.21
CA LYS A 297 -7.32 2.61 31.87
C LYS A 297 -5.99 2.36 31.16
N LYS A 298 -4.88 2.25 31.91
CA LYS A 298 -3.56 1.83 31.37
C LYS A 298 -3.72 0.48 30.65
N TYR A 299 -3.05 0.32 29.51
CA TYR A 299 -3.15 -0.85 28.62
C TYR A 299 -4.54 -1.14 28.03
N SER A 300 -5.49 -0.20 28.11
CA SER A 300 -6.74 -0.30 27.35
C SER A 300 -6.51 -0.08 25.85
N ALA A 301 -7.51 -0.41 25.04
CA ALA A 301 -7.51 -0.07 23.61
C ALA A 301 -7.36 1.44 23.37
N ILE A 302 -8.01 2.27 24.20
CA ILE A 302 -7.88 3.73 24.15
C ILE A 302 -6.45 4.17 24.47
N HIS A 303 -5.83 3.61 25.53
CA HIS A 303 -4.43 3.88 25.86
C HIS A 303 -3.50 3.57 24.69
N ARG A 304 -3.63 2.37 24.09
CA ARG A 304 -2.82 1.97 22.94
C ARG A 304 -3.02 2.89 21.74
N ARG A 305 -4.25 3.29 21.43
CA ARG A 305 -4.53 4.24 20.34
C ARG A 305 -3.92 5.63 20.61
N LYS A 306 -4.02 6.14 21.85
CA LYS A 306 -3.35 7.40 22.24
C LYS A 306 -1.84 7.32 22.08
N VAL A 307 -1.21 6.24 22.57
CA VAL A 307 0.22 6.00 22.38
C VAL A 307 0.57 5.99 20.89
N ARG A 308 -0.16 5.23 20.07
CA ARG A 308 0.06 5.18 18.60
C ARG A 308 -0.06 6.55 17.93
N ALA A 309 -1.05 7.37 18.29
CA ALA A 309 -1.16 8.75 17.78
C ALA A 309 0.10 9.55 18.07
N TRP A 310 0.51 9.58 19.34
CA TRP A 310 1.68 10.37 19.76
C TRP A 310 2.97 9.89 19.10
N GLN A 311 3.15 8.58 18.99
CA GLN A 311 4.29 7.98 18.28
C GLN A 311 4.36 8.47 16.84
N MET A 312 3.24 8.47 16.12
CA MET A 312 3.20 8.95 14.73
C MET A 312 3.37 10.47 14.62
N ILE A 313 2.77 11.25 15.54
CA ILE A 313 2.96 12.71 15.60
C ILE A 313 4.45 13.06 15.77
N CYS A 314 5.17 12.33 16.63
CA CYS A 314 6.61 12.50 16.79
C CYS A 314 7.37 12.21 15.49
N SER A 315 7.04 11.11 14.79
CA SER A 315 7.66 10.79 13.49
C SER A 315 7.39 11.85 12.41
N LEU A 316 6.28 12.57 12.50
CA LEU A 316 5.90 13.64 11.57
C LEU A 316 6.45 15.03 11.93
N SER A 317 7.18 15.17 13.04
CA SER A 317 7.69 16.45 13.52
C SER A 317 8.56 17.19 12.49
N ARG A 318 9.27 16.46 11.63
CA ARG A 318 10.11 17.01 10.54
C ARG A 318 9.32 17.78 9.46
N PHE A 319 7.99 17.66 9.44
CA PHE A 319 7.12 18.40 8.51
C PHE A 319 6.60 19.73 9.08
N VAL A 320 6.94 20.06 10.34
CA VAL A 320 6.55 21.34 10.96
C VAL A 320 7.45 22.45 10.45
N ASP A 321 6.84 23.48 9.86
CA ASP A 321 7.50 24.72 9.49
C ASP A 321 6.67 25.93 9.91
N LEU A 322 7.14 27.13 9.53
CA LEU A 322 6.50 28.40 9.86
C LEU A 322 5.03 28.48 9.43
N SER A 323 4.58 27.70 8.43
CA SER A 323 3.21 27.78 7.94
C SER A 323 2.21 27.05 8.84
N ILE A 324 2.66 26.11 9.69
CA ILE A 324 1.77 25.32 10.56
C ILE A 324 2.19 25.31 12.04
N VAL A 325 3.36 25.86 12.39
CA VAL A 325 3.91 25.80 13.77
C VAL A 325 2.95 26.35 14.82
N GLU A 326 2.22 27.43 14.54
CA GLU A 326 1.25 28.01 15.47
C GLU A 326 0.06 27.08 15.71
N GLN A 327 -0.50 26.51 14.63
CA GLN A 327 -1.60 25.55 14.71
C GLN A 327 -1.18 24.29 15.47
N VAL A 328 0.01 23.75 15.18
CA VAL A 328 0.58 22.59 15.87
C VAL A 328 0.75 22.89 17.35
N THR A 329 1.35 24.03 17.69
CA THR A 329 1.59 24.44 19.09
C THR A 329 0.27 24.60 19.85
N SER A 330 -0.75 25.18 19.24
CA SER A 330 -2.10 25.31 19.83
C SER A 330 -2.76 23.95 20.08
N CYS A 331 -2.72 23.03 19.11
CA CYS A 331 -3.23 21.67 19.28
C CYS A 331 -2.47 20.91 20.38
N LEU A 332 -1.15 21.06 20.46
CA LEU A 332 -0.33 20.44 21.51
C LEU A 332 -0.67 20.98 22.90
N HIS A 333 -0.80 22.30 23.07
CA HIS A 333 -1.21 22.90 24.34
C HIS A 333 -2.57 22.39 24.78
N THR A 334 -3.54 22.35 23.87
CA THR A 334 -4.89 21.83 24.15
C THR A 334 -4.83 20.36 24.55
N SER A 335 -4.08 19.55 23.80
CA SER A 335 -3.93 18.11 24.06
C SER A 335 -3.26 17.84 25.40
N ILE A 336 -2.22 18.58 25.78
CA ILE A 336 -1.49 18.40 27.04
C ILE A 336 -2.33 18.88 28.23
N PHE A 337 -3.14 19.93 28.05
CA PHE A 337 -4.04 20.40 29.11
C PHE A 337 -5.18 19.40 29.37
N VAL A 338 -5.75 18.81 28.31
CA VAL A 338 -6.85 17.84 28.41
C VAL A 338 -6.37 16.43 28.77
N SER A 339 -5.16 16.06 28.37
CA SER A 339 -4.55 14.78 28.70
C SER A 339 -3.44 14.97 29.71
N HIS A 340 -3.63 14.51 30.94
CA HIS A 340 -2.56 14.32 31.92
C HIS A 340 -1.57 13.20 31.48
N PHE A 341 -0.97 13.34 30.30
CA PHE A 341 -0.09 12.38 29.64
C PHE A 341 1.23 12.20 30.41
N TYR A 342 1.74 13.29 30.99
CA TYR A 342 3.04 13.32 31.68
C TYR A 342 3.13 12.49 32.96
N GLN A 343 2.01 12.14 33.61
CA GLN A 343 2.03 11.43 34.90
C GLN A 343 1.96 9.89 34.79
N ARG A 344 1.77 9.29 33.60
CA ARG A 344 1.48 7.84 33.49
C ARG A 344 2.24 7.06 32.40
N THR A 345 2.98 7.72 31.51
CA THR A 345 3.74 7.07 30.42
C THR A 345 5.21 6.78 30.76
N SER A 346 5.73 7.31 31.87
CA SER A 346 7.10 7.08 32.37
C SER A 346 7.41 5.61 32.73
N ASP A 347 6.38 4.76 32.90
CA ASP A 347 6.54 3.35 33.30
C ASP A 347 6.05 2.37 32.21
N SER A 348 6.25 2.70 30.93
CA SER A 348 5.84 1.87 29.80
C SER A 348 7.06 1.53 28.93
N PRO A 349 7.48 0.25 28.85
CA PRO A 349 8.63 -0.17 28.03
C PRO A 349 8.51 0.27 26.56
N GLU A 350 7.28 0.29 26.04
CA GLU A 350 6.93 0.69 24.67
C GLU A 350 7.08 2.20 24.39
N ALA A 351 7.13 3.03 25.44
CA ALA A 351 7.37 4.48 25.34
C ALA A 351 8.87 4.80 25.46
N PHE A 352 9.59 4.04 26.29
CA PHE A 352 11.02 4.17 26.51
C PHE A 352 11.83 3.74 25.28
N HIS A 353 11.49 2.60 24.66
CA HIS A 353 12.16 2.13 23.45
C HIS A 353 11.98 3.06 22.24
N MET A 354 10.92 3.89 22.23
CA MET A 354 10.68 4.80 21.13
C MET A 354 11.36 6.16 21.31
N LEU A 355 11.54 6.64 22.55
CA LEU A 355 12.42 7.78 22.83
C LEU A 355 13.88 7.46 22.50
N ASP A 356 14.36 6.25 22.80
CA ASP A 356 15.70 5.81 22.41
C ASP A 356 15.85 5.68 20.88
N TYR A 357 14.84 5.13 20.19
CA TYR A 357 14.84 5.04 18.72
C TYR A 357 14.73 6.41 18.02
N LEU A 358 13.99 7.36 18.60
CA LEU A 358 13.89 8.75 18.13
C LEU A 358 15.18 9.54 18.38
N THR A 359 15.90 9.27 19.47
CA THR A 359 17.22 9.85 19.73
C THR A 359 18.26 9.31 18.74
N TYR A 360 18.14 8.04 18.35
CA TYR A 360 18.98 7.42 17.32
C TYR A 360 18.71 7.93 15.90
N LEU A 361 17.48 8.33 15.56
CA LEU A 361 17.12 8.88 14.24
C LEU A 361 17.25 10.41 14.11
N THR A 362 17.47 11.12 15.21
CA THR A 362 17.67 12.58 15.25
C THR A 362 19.12 12.99 15.57
N SER A 363 20.03 12.01 15.71
CA SER A 363 21.48 12.17 15.66
C SER A 363 22.01 11.76 14.29
#